data_AF-A0A519J250-F1
#
_entry.id   AF-A0A519J250-F1
#
_cell.length_a   1.000
_cell.length_b   1.000
_cell.length_c   1.000
_cell.angle_alpha   90.00
_cell.angle_beta   90.00
_cell.angle_gamma   90.00
#
_symmetry.space_group_name_H-M   'P 1'
#
loop_
_entity.id
_entity.type
_entity.pdbx_description
1 polymer ?
#
loop_
_entity_poly.entity_id
_entity_poly.type
_entity_poly.pdbx_seq_one_letter_code
_entity_poly.pdbx_strand_id
1 'polypeptide(L)' 'MTRTPIPPEDIITDPLTPEPMEGVVVVKDPPEAAMNLTADAAEISGIRMLDAADKARKQR' A
#
# COMPACT_ATOMS: atom_id res chain seq x y z
N MET A 1 1.26 -31.79 -6.68
CA MET A 1 0.25 -30.73 -6.86
C MET A 1 0.85 -29.67 -7.77
N THR A 2 0.42 -29.64 -9.04
CA THR A 2 0.94 -28.74 -10.08
C THR A 2 0.30 -27.36 -9.91
N ARG A 3 1.10 -26.32 -9.62
CA ARG A 3 0.65 -24.92 -9.63
C ARG A 3 0.39 -24.49 -11.07
N THR A 4 -0.87 -24.36 -11.47
CA THR A 4 -1.26 -23.73 -12.73
C THR A 4 -0.96 -22.22 -12.61
N PRO A 5 -0.21 -21.62 -13.54
CA PRO A 5 0.01 -20.18 -13.55
C PRO A 5 -1.31 -19.46 -13.86
N ILE A 6 -1.67 -18.47 -13.04
CA ILE A 6 -2.84 -17.61 -13.27
C ILE A 6 -2.52 -16.77 -14.52
N PRO A 7 -3.38 -16.75 -15.56
CA PRO A 7 -3.15 -15.95 -16.75
C PRO A 7 -3.05 -14.46 -16.40
N PRO A 8 -2.25 -13.67 -17.14
CA PRO A 8 -1.93 -12.28 -16.80
C PRO A 8 -3.09 -11.28 -16.92
N GLU A 9 -4.33 -11.77 -17.10
CA GLU A 9 -5.53 -10.95 -17.35
C GLU A 9 -6.00 -10.18 -16.11
N ASP A 10 -5.50 -10.52 -14.91
CA ASP A 10 -5.89 -9.89 -13.64
C ASP A 10 -4.88 -8.85 -13.10
N ILE A 11 -3.85 -8.49 -13.87
CA ILE A 11 -2.89 -7.46 -13.42
C ILE A 11 -3.43 -6.07 -13.80
N ILE A 12 -3.89 -5.32 -12.81
CA ILE A 12 -4.31 -3.91 -13.00
C ILE A 12 -3.08 -3.09 -13.43
N THR A 13 -3.04 -2.70 -14.71
CA THR A 13 -1.97 -1.87 -15.30
C THR A 13 -2.31 -0.39 -15.32
N ASP A 14 -3.58 -0.04 -15.14
CA ASP A 14 -4.06 1.33 -15.17
C ASP A 14 -3.91 2.01 -13.79
N PRO A 15 -3.65 3.33 -13.75
CA PRO A 15 -3.61 4.09 -12.50
C PRO A 15 -4.94 3.99 -11.75
N LEU A 16 -4.89 3.65 -10.46
CA LEU A 16 -6.07 3.62 -9.60
C LEU A 16 -6.70 5.03 -9.54
N THR A 17 -8.01 5.12 -9.82
CA THR A 17 -8.80 6.36 -9.79
C THR A 17 -9.74 6.34 -8.59
N PRO A 18 -9.27 6.72 -7.38
CA PRO A 18 -10.12 6.72 -6.20
C PRO A 18 -11.17 7.82 -6.28
N GLU A 19 -12.43 7.48 -5.96
CA GLU A 19 -13.50 8.46 -5.77
C GLU A 19 -13.44 9.02 -4.34
N PRO A 20 -13.40 10.34 -4.15
CA PRO A 20 -13.43 10.94 -2.82
C PRO A 20 -14.82 10.79 -2.21
N MET A 21 -14.94 9.97 -1.16
CA MET A 21 -16.12 9.92 -0.29
C MET A 21 -15.83 10.62 1.05
N GLU A 22 -16.86 11.24 1.62
CA GLU A 22 -16.76 11.99 2.87
C GLU A 22 -16.36 11.05 4.02
N GLY A 23 -15.13 11.22 4.52
CA GLY A 23 -14.62 10.57 5.72
C GLY A 23 -14.04 9.15 5.59
N VAL A 24 -14.10 8.50 4.43
CA VAL A 24 -13.53 7.14 4.26
C VAL A 24 -12.93 6.93 2.87
N VAL A 25 -11.66 6.53 2.82
CA VAL A 25 -11.04 5.99 1.60
C VAL A 25 -11.42 4.52 1.51
N VAL A 26 -12.31 4.18 0.56
CA VAL A 26 -12.69 2.78 0.29
C VAL A 26 -11.69 2.20 -0.70
N VAL A 27 -10.79 1.34 -0.23
CA VAL A 27 -9.96 0.49 -1.11
C VAL A 27 -10.83 -0.69 -1.53
N LYS A 28 -11.36 -0.66 -2.75
CA LYS A 28 -12.04 -1.82 -3.36
C LYS A 28 -10.98 -2.86 -3.70
N ASP A 29 -11.22 -4.11 -3.30
CA ASP A 29 -10.34 -5.26 -3.53
C ASP A 29 -8.88 -5.02 -3.08
N PRO A 30 -8.64 -4.74 -1.78
CA PRO A 30 -7.28 -4.60 -1.30
C PRO A 30 -6.52 -5.91 -1.56
N PRO A 31 -5.25 -5.85 -2.00
CA PRO A 31 -4.46 -7.06 -2.15
C PRO A 31 -4.45 -7.81 -0.82
N GLU A 32 -4.77 -9.11 -0.86
CA GLU A 32 -4.82 -9.99 0.32
C GLU A 32 -3.45 -10.17 1.01
N ALA A 33 -2.40 -9.58 0.42
CA ALA A 33 -1.06 -9.56 0.96
C ALA A 33 -1.01 -8.71 2.24
N ALA A 34 -1.28 -9.35 3.38
CA ALA A 34 -0.82 -8.86 4.66
C ALA A 34 0.68 -8.58 4.56
N MET A 35 1.08 -7.31 4.71
CA MET A 35 2.50 -6.94 4.75
C MET A 35 3.09 -7.52 6.03
N ASN A 36 3.65 -8.74 5.94
CA ASN A 36 4.37 -9.37 7.02
C ASN A 36 5.76 -8.75 7.11
N LEU A 37 5.90 -7.76 7.99
CA LEU A 37 7.19 -7.15 8.31
C LEU A 37 7.79 -7.87 9.52
N THR A 38 9.10 -8.09 9.50
CA THR A 38 9.83 -8.42 10.73
C THR A 38 9.81 -7.21 11.66
N ALA A 39 10.04 -7.42 12.97
CA ALA A 39 10.07 -6.33 13.95
C ALA A 39 11.05 -5.22 13.52
N ASP A 40 12.25 -5.59 13.06
CA ASP A 40 13.26 -4.64 12.57
C ASP A 40 12.79 -3.87 11.33
N ALA A 41 12.12 -4.55 10.40
CA ALA A 41 11.60 -3.91 9.19
C ALA A 41 10.47 -2.92 9.49
N ALA A 42 9.61 -3.25 10.47
CA ALA A 42 8.55 -2.36 10.95
C ALA A 42 9.14 -1.12 11.65
N GLU A 43 10.17 -1.30 12.49
CA GLU A 43 10.84 -0.20 13.18
C GLU A 43 11.49 0.78 12.19
N ILE A 44 12.25 0.25 11.23
CA ILE A 44 12.89 1.08 10.18
C ILE A 44 11.84 1.80 9.33
N SER A 45 10.72 1.14 9.01
CA SER A 45 9.61 1.76 8.29
C SER A 45 9.00 2.92 9.07
N GLY A 46 8.79 2.75 10.38
CA GLY A 46 8.28 3.78 11.27
C GLY A 46 9.16 5.03 11.33
N ILE A 47 10.48 4.85 11.49
CA ILE A 47 11.44 5.96 11.51
C ILE A 47 11.36 6.77 10.21
N ARG A 48 11.34 6.10 9.06
CA ARG A 48 11.24 6.77 7.75
C ARG A 48 9.92 7.53 7.58
N MET A 49 8.82 6.98 8.10
CA MET A 49 7.52 7.63 8.07
C MET A 49 7.53 8.93 8.89
N LEU A 50 8.13 8.91 10.08
CA LEU A 50 8.25 10.09 10.94
C LEU A 50 9.11 11.19 10.28
N ASP A 51 10.25 10.82 9.68
CA ASP A 51 11.10 11.75 8.94
C ASP A 51 10.37 12.40 7.75
N ALA A 52 9.61 11.60 7.00
CA ALA A 52 8.82 12.10 5.88
C ALA A 52 7.72 13.07 6.34
N ALA A 53 7.05 12.75 7.45
CA ALA A 53 6.03 13.62 8.04
C ALA A 53 6.63 14.95 8.54
N ASP A 54 7.79 14.92 9.18
CA ASP A 54 8.50 16.14 9.61
C ASP A 54 8.90 17.02 8.42
N LYS A 55 9.46 16.41 7.35
CA LYS A 55 9.77 17.13 6.10
C LYS A 55 8.52 17.78 5.49
N ALA A 56 7.40 17.06 5.44
CA ALA A 56 6.15 17.59 4.89
C ALA A 56 5.60 18.77 5.72
N ARG A 57 5.75 18.75 7.05
CA ARG A 57 5.35 19.89 7.91
C ARG A 57 6.19 21.14 7.65
N LYS A 58 7.49 20.97 7.42
CA LYS A 58 8.43 22.09 7.15
C LYS A 58 8.27 22.70 5.76
N GLN A 59 7.59 22.03 4.85
CA GLN A 59 7.31 22.51 3.48
C GLN A 59 6.00 23.32 3.38
N ARG A 60 5.27 23.50 4.47
CA ARG A 60 4.12 24.40 4.59
C ARG A 60 4.54 25.72 5.24
#